data_AF-A0A162QWQ4-F1
#
_entry.id   AF-A0A162QWQ4-F1
#
_cell.length_a   1.000
_cell.length_b   1.000
_cell.length_c   1.000
_cell.angle_alpha   90.00
_cell.angle_beta   90.00
_cell.angle_gamma   90.00
#
_symmetry.space_group_name_H-M   'P 1'
#
loop_
_entity.id
_entity.type
_entity.pdbx_description
1 polymer ?
#
loop_
_entity_poly.entity_id
_entity_poly.type
_entity_poly.pdbx_seq_one_letter_code
_entity_poly.pdbx_strand_id
1 'polypeptide(L)'
;MGTPEKIHVVGYAHVTKGTGAGVQIRKNIRRLIADQPEWELTFVKIDYRETENQELTWRSFFSICNGIRFRYLDILIIHSANDLEEVFYIVEFL
;
A
#
# COMPACT_ATOMS: atom_id res chain seq x y z
N MET A 1 15.92 -7.59 -27.16
CA MET A 1 15.55 -6.45 -26.31
C MET A 1 14.84 -7.05 -25.12
N GLY A 2 15.46 -6.99 -23.93
CA GLY A 2 14.88 -7.58 -22.73
C GLY A 2 13.59 -6.85 -22.37
N THR A 3 12.59 -7.60 -21.90
CA THR A 3 11.38 -7.03 -21.33
C THR A 3 11.79 -6.01 -20.25
N PRO A 4 11.24 -4.79 -20.24
CA PRO A 4 11.49 -3.85 -19.15
C PRO A 4 11.15 -4.53 -17.82
N GLU A 5 12.06 -4.44 -16.85
CA GLU A 5 11.84 -4.98 -15.52
C GLU A 5 10.64 -4.26 -14.91
N LYS A 6 9.64 -5.03 -14.47
CA LYS A 6 8.43 -4.47 -13.85
C LYS A 6 8.76 -4.01 -12.43
N ILE A 7 8.30 -2.83 -12.07
CA ILE A 7 8.41 -2.30 -10.70
C ILE A 7 7.26 -2.90 -9.88
N HIS A 8 7.58 -3.72 -8.89
CA HIS A 8 6.62 -4.40 -8.03
C HIS A 8 6.13 -3.48 -6.93
N VAL A 9 4.87 -3.08 -7.01
CA VAL A 9 4.25 -2.10 -6.12
C VAL A 9 3.30 -2.79 -5.16
N VAL A 10 3.35 -2.42 -3.88
CA VAL A 10 2.40 -2.86 -2.86
C VAL A 10 1.67 -1.68 -2.24
N GLY A 11 0.36 -1.83 -2.12
CA GLY A 11 -0.48 -0.92 -1.36
C GLY A 11 -0.62 -1.35 0.09
N TYR A 12 -0.55 -0.41 1.02
CA TYR A 12 -0.81 -0.63 2.43
C TYR A 12 -1.72 0.45 3.00
N ALA A 13 -2.68 0.05 3.83
CA ALA A 13 -3.57 1.00 4.47
C ALA A 13 -4.09 0.51 5.83
N HIS A 14 -4.45 1.48 6.65
CA HIS A 14 -5.15 1.28 7.92
C HIS A 14 -6.51 1.91 7.87
N VAL A 15 -7.51 1.13 8.26
CA VAL A 15 -8.89 1.57 8.22
C VAL A 15 -9.64 1.07 9.45
N THR A 16 -10.55 1.89 9.96
CA THR A 16 -11.55 1.43 10.91
C THR A 16 -12.55 0.54 10.18
N LYS A 17 -12.82 -0.65 10.73
CA LYS A 17 -13.76 -1.62 10.16
C LYS A 17 -15.17 -1.03 10.10
N GLY A 18 -15.93 -1.40 9.09
CA GLY A 18 -17.31 -0.93 8.90
C GLY A 18 -17.45 0.42 8.18
N THR A 19 -16.37 1.17 7.96
CA THR A 19 -16.40 2.47 7.25
C THR A 19 -16.53 2.34 5.72
N GLY A 20 -16.24 1.17 5.16
CA GLY A 20 -16.13 0.97 3.71
C GLY A 20 -14.87 1.56 3.07
N ALA A 21 -14.03 2.29 3.84
CA ALA A 21 -12.83 2.98 3.34
C ALA A 21 -11.84 2.03 2.64
N GLY A 22 -11.70 0.79 3.12
CA GLY A 22 -10.80 -0.19 2.54
C GLY A 22 -11.10 -0.51 1.07
N VAL A 23 -12.38 -0.51 0.67
CA VAL A 23 -12.77 -0.73 -0.73
C VAL A 23 -12.36 0.46 -1.61
N GLN A 24 -12.55 1.68 -1.11
CA GLN A 24 -12.18 2.90 -1.82
C GLN A 24 -10.67 3.01 -2.00
N ILE A 25 -9.90 2.77 -0.94
CA ILE A 25 -8.43 2.80 -0.97
C ILE A 25 -7.87 1.79 -1.98
N ARG A 26 -8.41 0.57 -2.00
CA ARG A 26 -7.99 -0.44 -2.99
C ARG A 26 -8.25 0.01 -4.43
N LYS A 27 -9.35 0.72 -4.68
CA LYS A 27 -9.64 1.30 -6.00
C LYS A 27 -8.68 2.43 -6.35
N ASN A 28 -8.40 3.33 -5.40
CA ASN A 28 -7.48 4.46 -5.60
C ASN A 28 -6.06 3.98 -5.93
N ILE A 29 -5.53 3.02 -5.16
CA ILE A 29 -4.20 2.44 -5.40
C ILE A 29 -4.12 1.79 -6.79
N ARG A 30 -5.16 1.05 -7.20
CA ARG A 30 -5.21 0.45 -8.53
C ARG A 30 -5.22 1.48 -9.65
N ARG A 31 -5.91 2.62 -9.47
CA ARG A 31 -5.91 3.71 -10.45
C ARG A 31 -4.53 4.34 -10.56
N LEU A 32 -3.91 4.68 -9.44
CA LEU A 32 -2.56 5.24 -9.40
C LEU A 32 -1.54 4.37 -10.17
N ILE A 33 -1.63 3.05 -10.01
CA ILE A 33 -0.74 2.10 -10.69
C ILE A 33 -1.11 1.91 -12.17
N ALA A 34 -2.40 1.97 -12.51
CA ALA A 34 -2.83 1.85 -13.91
C ALA A 34 -2.29 2.99 -14.80
N ASP A 35 -2.01 4.15 -14.20
CA ASP A 35 -1.40 5.28 -14.88
C ASP A 35 0.11 5.11 -15.13
N GLN A 36 0.74 4.03 -14.60
CA GLN A 36 2.17 3.75 -14.69
C GLN A 36 2.43 2.40 -15.40
N PRO A 37 2.76 2.39 -16.70
CA PRO A 37 2.87 1.15 -17.49
C PRO A 37 4.02 0.23 -17.06
N GLU A 38 5.02 0.76 -16.35
CA GLU A 38 6.16 0.00 -15.82
C GLU A 38 5.87 -0.64 -14.45
N TRP A 39 4.77 -0.24 -13.80
CA TRP A 39 4.42 -0.72 -12.47
C TRP A 39 3.54 -1.96 -12.54
N GLU A 40 3.73 -2.87 -11.60
CA GLU A 40 2.92 -4.06 -11.39
C GLU A 40 2.43 -4.08 -9.94
N LEU A 41 1.11 -4.02 -9.75
CA LEU A 41 0.52 -4.17 -8.42
C LEU A 41 0.62 -5.62 -7.95
N THR A 42 1.48 -5.90 -6.98
CA THR A 42 1.61 -7.24 -6.40
C THR A 42 0.41 -7.56 -5.50
N PHE A 43 0.10 -6.68 -4.53
CA PHE A 43 -1.09 -6.80 -3.67
C PHE A 43 -1.41 -5.50 -2.93
N VAL A 44 -2.62 -5.42 -2.39
CA VAL A 44 -3.04 -4.35 -1.47
C VAL A 44 -3.42 -4.96 -0.13
N LYS A 45 -2.68 -4.58 0.92
CA LYS A 45 -2.88 -5.03 2.28
C LYS A 45 -3.58 -3.95 3.10
N ILE A 46 -4.67 -4.34 3.75
CA ILE A 46 -5.49 -3.44 4.56
C ILE A 46 -5.60 -4.07 5.95
N ASP A 47 -5.05 -3.40 6.96
CA ASP A 47 -5.27 -3.80 8.35
C ASP A 47 -6.46 -3.03 8.90
N TYR A 48 -7.44 -3.78 9.40
CA TYR A 48 -8.67 -3.24 9.96
C TYR A 48 -8.52 -3.10 11.47
N ARG A 49 -8.79 -1.90 11.99
CA ARG A 49 -9.01 -1.68 13.43
C ARG A 49 -10.50 -1.86 13.74
N GLU A 50 -10.83 -2.56 14.81
CA GLU A 50 -12.20 -2.66 15.33
C GLU A 50 -12.59 -1.35 16.05
N THR A 51 -11.63 -0.66 16.66
CA THR A 51 -11.83 0.63 17.35
C THR A 51 -10.66 1.58 17.07
N GLU A 52 -10.89 2.90 17.21
CA GLU A 52 -9.86 3.92 16.97
C GLU A 52 -8.64 3.77 17.91
N ASN A 53 -8.90 3.37 19.15
CA ASN A 53 -7.89 3.20 20.20
C ASN A 53 -7.21 1.82 20.18
N GLN A 54 -7.53 0.97 19.21
CA GLN A 54 -6.89 -0.34 19.11
C GLN A 54 -5.42 -0.19 18.72
N GLU A 55 -4.52 -0.74 19.54
CA GLU A 55 -3.11 -0.85 19.20
C GLU A 55 -2.95 -1.71 17.94
N LEU A 56 -2.19 -1.17 16.99
CA LEU A 56 -1.83 -1.89 15.79
C LEU A 56 -0.62 -2.76 16.05
N THR A 57 -0.70 -4.01 15.60
CA THR A 57 0.44 -4.93 15.67
C THR A 57 1.48 -4.68 14.58
N TRP A 58 1.17 -3.88 13.56
CA TRP A 58 2.02 -3.55 12.40
C TRP A 58 2.65 -4.75 11.68
N ARG A 59 2.16 -5.97 11.92
CA ARG A 59 2.74 -7.21 11.39
C ARG A 59 2.77 -7.22 9.87
N SER A 60 1.67 -6.79 9.26
CA SER A 60 1.53 -6.68 7.81
C SER A 60 2.53 -5.69 7.21
N PHE A 61 2.69 -4.52 7.84
CA PHE A 61 3.69 -3.53 7.44
C PHE A 61 5.09 -4.10 7.48
N PHE A 62 5.50 -4.70 8.60
CA PHE A 62 6.83 -5.30 8.71
C PHE A 62 7.06 -6.45 7.72
N SER A 63 6.02 -7.23 7.40
CA SER A 63 6.11 -8.23 6.34
C SER A 63 6.37 -7.61 4.97
N ILE A 64 5.77 -6.45 4.67
CA ILE A 64 6.02 -5.72 3.43
C ILE A 64 7.43 -5.13 3.41
N CYS A 65 7.88 -4.53 4.52
CA CYS A 65 9.25 -4.04 4.67
C CYS A 65 10.28 -5.15 4.46
N ASN A 66 10.01 -6.36 4.97
CA ASN A 66 10.85 -7.52 4.68
C ASN A 66 10.88 -7.84 3.18
N GLY A 67 9.77 -7.69 2.46
CA GLY A 67 9.77 -7.91 1.03
C GLY A 67 10.57 -6.91 0.21
N ILE A 68 10.56 -5.65 0.64
CA ILE A 68 11.44 -4.62 0.09
C ILE A 68 12.90 -4.96 0.40
N ARG A 69 13.19 -5.34 1.66
CA ARG A 69 14.54 -5.74 2.08
C ARG A 69 15.10 -6.90 1.27
N PHE A 70 14.28 -7.87 0.89
CA PHE A 70 14.68 -9.03 0.07
C PHE A 70 14.53 -8.80 -1.45
N ARG A 71 14.27 -7.56 -1.88
CA ARG A 71 14.21 -7.11 -3.28
C ARG A 71 13.21 -7.88 -4.15
N TYR A 72 12.08 -8.28 -3.57
CA TYR A 72 10.93 -8.78 -4.35
C TYR A 72 9.76 -7.81 -4.35
N LEU A 73 9.89 -6.66 -3.70
CA LEU A 73 9.00 -5.51 -3.75
C LEU A 73 9.85 -4.25 -3.93
N ASP A 74 9.41 -3.34 -4.77
CA ASP A 74 10.17 -2.14 -5.14
C ASP A 74 9.57 -0.88 -4.51
N ILE A 75 8.23 -0.78 -4.47
CA ILE A 75 7.52 0.42 -3.98
C ILE A 75 6.45 0.04 -2.95
N LEU A 76 6.37 0.84 -1.88
CA LEU A 76 5.28 0.81 -0.91
C LEU A 76 4.46 2.10 -0.98
N ILE A 77 3.18 1.97 -1.30
CA ILE A 77 2.18 3.05 -1.22
C ILE A 77 1.46 2.94 0.12
N ILE A 78 1.59 3.95 0.98
CA ILE A 78 0.85 4.02 2.25
C ILE A 78 -0.33 4.97 2.09
N HIS A 79 -1.54 4.49 2.35
CA HIS A 79 -2.75 5.30 2.35
C HIS A 79 -3.30 5.40 3.78
N SER A 80 -3.19 6.58 4.38
CA SER A 80 -3.89 6.93 5.61
C SER A 80 -5.36 7.19 5.29
N ALA A 81 -6.28 6.60 6.05
CA ALA A 81 -7.72 6.93 5.96
C ALA A 81 -8.12 8.04 6.94
N ASN A 82 -7.21 8.48 7.81
CA ASN A 82 -7.50 9.43 8.89
C ASN A 82 -7.38 10.89 8.46
N ASP A 83 -6.83 11.16 7.28
CA ASP A 83 -6.74 12.51 6.76
C ASP A 83 -7.75 12.66 5.62
N LEU A 84 -8.76 13.47 5.88
CA LEU A 84 -9.56 14.15 4.84
C LEU A 84 -8.70 15.07 3.95
N GLU A 85 -7.39 15.13 4.19
CA GLU A 85 -6.37 15.67 3.29
C GLU A 85 -5.53 14.51 2.75
N GLU A 86 -5.70 14.18 1.46
CA GLU A 86 -4.93 13.16 0.75
C GLU A 86 -3.43 13.50 0.78
N VAL A 87 -2.67 12.96 1.74
CA VAL A 87 -1.21 13.01 1.71
C VAL A 87 -0.67 11.65 1.26
N PHE A 88 -0.30 11.57 -0.02
CA PHE A 88 0.41 10.42 -0.58
C PHE A 88 1.89 10.50 -0.20
N TYR A 89 2.35 9.64 0.71
CA TYR A 89 3.78 9.45 0.95
C TYR A 89 4.30 8.30 0.08
N ILE A 90 5.08 8.62 -0.95
CA ILE A 90 5.90 7.65 -1.68
C ILE A 90 7.24 7.59 -0.96
N VAL A 91 7.53 6.45 -0.33
CA VAL A 91 8.85 6.21 0.27
C VAL A 91 9.67 5.42 -0.74
N GLU A 92 10.54 6.12 -1.46
CA GLU A 92 11.59 5.50 -2.28
C GLU A 92 12.80 5.19 -1.40
N PHE A 93 13.25 3.93 -1.39
CA PHE A 93 14.52 3.53 -0.79
C PHE A 93 15.56 3.41 -1.90
N LEU A 94 16.53 4.34 -1.92
CA LEU A 94 17.74 4.28 -2.74
C LEU A 94 18.81 3.37 -2.11
#